data_AF-A0A453IQG4-F1
#
_entry.id   AF-A0A453IQG4-F1
#
_cell.length_a   1.000
_cell.length_b   1.000
_cell.length_c   1.000
_cell.angle_alpha   90.00
_cell.angle_beta   90.00
_cell.angle_gamma   90.00
#
_symmetry.space_group_name_H-M   'P 1'
#
loop_
_entity.id
_entity.type
_entity.pdbx_description
1 polymer ?
#
loop_
_entity_poly.entity_id
_entity_poly.type
_entity_poly.pdbx_seq_one_letter_code
_entity_poly.pdbx_strand_id
1 'polypeptide(L)'
;PLPPEGPRIAMPMPITAAAAAENNGSTSMRAEDDAAGGLPKLKPLHWDKVRASSDRAMVWDQLKSSSFQLDEDMIEALFMNNSMPAAPPRDAGRKPAVPPFRQEERVLDPKKAQNIAILLRALNVTREEVSDALLDGNAECLGSELLETLVKMAPTKEEEVKLRDYSGDLAKLGTAERFLKTVLDIPFAFKRVDAMLYRANFETEINYLRKSFETLEQAACEDLRGSRLFLKLLEAVLRTGNRMNVGTNRGEAKAFKLDTLLKLADVKGADGKTTLLHFVVQEMIRSEDAKSEKENTTATSSKDKGLKVVCGLSSELGNVKKAASMDFDVLHGYVSKLETGLEKIKSVLQLERQCTQGQRFFTAMQGFLKEADKEIEIVRGEEKRALGRVKDITDYFHGDAAKEEAHPLRIFMVVRDFLSMLDHVCREVGRMQQDRTVVGSARSFRVSTTAPLPVLSLYG
;
A
#
# COMPACT_ATOMS: atom_id res chain seq x y z
N PRO A 1 -41.83 39.06 -4.81
CA PRO A 1 -41.81 38.58 -3.41
C PRO A 1 -40.65 37.59 -3.20
N LEU A 2 -39.58 38.08 -2.57
CA LEU A 2 -38.38 37.34 -2.19
C LEU A 2 -38.47 36.99 -0.68
N PRO A 3 -37.82 35.91 -0.21
CA PRO A 3 -37.91 35.48 1.19
C PRO A 3 -37.00 36.32 2.11
N PRO A 4 -37.25 36.36 3.43
CA PRO A 4 -36.57 37.25 4.36
C PRO A 4 -35.18 36.73 4.80
N GLU A 5 -34.26 37.70 5.02
CA GLU A 5 -32.88 37.53 5.49
C GLU A 5 -32.79 37.07 6.97
N GLY A 6 -31.85 36.17 7.26
CA GLY A 6 -31.45 35.80 8.63
C GLY A 6 -30.34 36.70 9.20
N PRO A 7 -30.11 36.68 10.53
CA PRO A 7 -29.36 37.72 11.23
C PRO A 7 -27.82 37.61 11.10
N ARG A 8 -27.17 38.77 10.98
CA ARG A 8 -25.73 38.98 10.83
C ARG A 8 -24.99 38.90 12.18
N ILE A 9 -23.88 38.16 12.22
CA ILE A 9 -22.96 38.14 13.37
C ILE A 9 -21.80 39.13 13.10
N ALA A 10 -21.56 40.03 14.06
CA ALA A 10 -20.55 41.08 14.00
C ALA A 10 -19.14 40.58 14.35
N MET A 11 -18.13 41.08 13.63
CA MET A 11 -16.71 40.90 13.95
C MET A 11 -16.20 42.09 14.78
N PRO A 12 -15.38 41.89 15.82
CA PRO A 12 -14.62 42.99 16.43
C PRO A 12 -13.24 43.15 15.77
N MET A 13 -12.92 44.38 15.41
CA MET A 13 -11.60 44.87 15.00
C MET A 13 -10.78 45.38 16.22
N PRO A 14 -9.46 45.63 16.07
CA PRO A 14 -8.47 45.61 17.15
C PRO A 14 -8.24 46.98 17.82
N ILE A 15 -7.72 46.99 19.05
CA ILE A 15 -7.23 48.19 19.73
C ILE A 15 -5.79 48.00 20.18
N THR A 16 -4.94 48.94 19.77
CA THR A 16 -3.53 49.11 20.12
C THR A 16 -3.32 50.07 21.30
N ALA A 17 -2.35 49.68 22.16
CA ALA A 17 -1.35 50.49 22.89
C ALA A 17 -1.77 51.62 23.86
N ALA A 18 -1.29 51.55 25.11
CA ALA A 18 -0.23 52.43 25.66
C ALA A 18 0.06 52.13 27.15
N ALA A 19 1.28 52.45 27.57
CA ALA A 19 1.97 52.08 28.80
C ALA A 19 1.79 53.05 29.99
N ALA A 20 2.13 52.58 31.20
CA ALA A 20 3.17 53.13 32.12
C ALA A 20 2.78 53.23 33.62
N ALA A 21 3.82 53.04 34.46
CA ALA A 21 4.02 53.37 35.88
C ALA A 21 3.44 52.40 36.95
N GLU A 22 4.27 51.60 37.65
CA GLU A 22 5.04 51.91 38.90
C GLU A 22 4.13 51.97 40.16
N ASN A 23 4.36 51.40 41.35
CA ASN A 23 5.55 50.89 42.03
C ASN A 23 5.16 50.05 43.30
N ASN A 24 6.02 49.09 43.65
CA ASN A 24 6.46 48.60 44.98
C ASN A 24 5.57 47.90 46.05
N GLY A 25 6.11 46.74 46.51
CA GLY A 25 5.90 46.08 47.81
C GLY A 25 5.99 44.54 47.70
N SER A 26 7.18 43.92 47.53
CA SER A 26 8.01 43.30 48.59
C SER A 26 7.29 42.16 49.36
N THR A 27 7.74 40.90 49.55
CA THR A 27 8.94 40.09 49.27
C THR A 27 8.59 38.62 49.64
N SER A 28 9.40 37.65 49.14
CA SER A 28 9.63 36.27 49.66
C SER A 28 8.80 35.15 48.98
N MET A 29 9.33 34.14 48.29
CA MET A 29 10.69 33.57 48.23
C MET A 29 11.06 33.09 46.81
N ARG A 30 12.29 33.37 46.40
CA ARG A 30 13.04 32.65 45.37
C ARG A 30 13.94 31.63 46.07
N ALA A 31 14.00 30.43 45.48
CA ALA A 31 14.95 29.32 45.62
C ALA A 31 14.05 28.07 45.52
N GLU A 32 14.14 27.17 44.55
CA GLU A 32 15.30 26.60 43.88
C GLU A 32 14.85 26.06 42.51
N ASP A 33 15.49 26.45 41.40
CA ASP A 33 15.73 25.54 40.25
C ASP A 33 16.81 26.10 39.30
N ASP A 34 17.83 26.77 39.85
CA ASP A 34 19.10 27.07 39.18
C ASP A 34 20.12 25.96 39.49
N ALA A 35 19.73 24.70 39.24
CA ALA A 35 20.57 23.53 39.44
C ALA A 35 20.36 22.46 38.36
N ALA A 36 20.32 22.86 37.09
CA ALA A 36 20.68 21.99 35.99
C ALA A 36 21.94 22.57 35.34
N GLY A 37 23.10 22.13 35.84
CA GLY A 37 24.41 22.42 35.25
C GLY A 37 24.41 22.11 33.76
N GLY A 38 25.20 22.86 33.00
CA GLY A 38 25.22 22.86 31.53
C GLY A 38 25.37 21.46 30.91
N LEU A 39 24.24 20.81 30.64
CA LEU A 39 24.19 19.59 29.86
C LEU A 39 24.73 19.85 28.45
N PRO A 40 25.54 18.95 27.88
CA PRO A 40 26.03 19.09 26.52
C PRO A 40 24.87 19.25 25.54
N LYS A 41 24.95 20.26 24.67
CA LYS A 41 23.92 20.45 23.64
C LYS A 41 23.96 19.27 22.67
N LEU A 42 22.95 18.42 22.70
CA LEU A 42 22.76 17.35 21.71
C LEU A 42 22.24 17.92 20.39
N LYS A 43 22.41 17.15 19.30
CA LYS A 43 21.78 17.48 18.02
C LYS A 43 20.25 17.45 18.14
N PRO A 44 19.52 18.49 17.71
CA PRO A 44 18.07 18.55 17.86
C PRO A 44 17.38 17.53 16.97
N LEU A 45 16.42 16.80 17.54
CA LEU A 45 15.46 15.98 16.80
C LEU A 45 14.32 16.88 16.30
N HIS A 46 14.15 16.99 14.98
CA HIS A 46 13.15 17.84 14.35
C HIS A 46 11.79 17.14 14.25
N TRP A 47 11.11 16.96 15.39
CA TRP A 47 9.77 16.37 15.44
C TRP A 47 8.65 17.43 15.31
N ASP A 48 7.50 17.01 14.78
CA ASP A 48 6.28 17.81 14.82
C ASP A 48 5.49 17.47 16.09
N LYS A 49 5.54 18.38 17.07
CA LYS A 49 4.90 18.17 18.37
C LYS A 49 3.37 18.16 18.23
N VAL A 50 2.74 17.03 18.52
CA VAL A 50 1.29 16.92 18.62
C VAL A 50 0.81 17.56 19.92
N ARG A 51 -0.17 18.47 19.85
CA ARG A 51 -0.83 19.02 21.04
C ARG A 51 -1.78 17.99 21.61
N ALA A 52 -1.58 17.59 22.86
CA ALA A 52 -2.54 16.79 23.59
C ALA A 52 -3.82 17.61 23.81
N SER A 53 -4.87 17.37 23.02
CA SER A 53 -6.21 17.88 23.34
C SER A 53 -6.74 17.10 24.54
N SER A 54 -7.15 17.79 25.60
CA SER A 54 -7.50 17.25 26.92
C SER A 54 -8.65 16.22 26.96
N ASP A 55 -9.30 15.95 25.82
CA ASP A 55 -10.60 15.26 25.78
C ASP A 55 -10.56 13.90 25.05
N ARG A 56 -9.39 13.41 24.61
CA ARG A 56 -9.25 12.11 23.94
C ARG A 56 -8.09 11.32 24.52
N ALA A 57 -8.36 10.07 24.91
CA ALA A 57 -7.32 9.13 25.33
C ALA A 57 -6.36 8.86 24.16
N MET A 58 -5.08 9.12 24.38
CA MET A 58 -4.00 8.86 23.43
C MET A 58 -3.12 7.72 23.92
N VAL A 59 -2.42 7.08 23.00
CA VAL A 59 -1.38 6.07 23.34
C VAL A 59 -0.33 6.67 24.28
N TRP A 60 -0.04 7.96 24.13
CA TRP A 60 0.89 8.70 24.99
C TRP A 60 0.50 8.68 26.48
N ASP A 61 -0.80 8.56 26.80
CA ASP A 61 -1.29 8.53 28.18
C ASP A 61 -1.01 7.19 28.88
N GLN A 62 -0.71 6.14 28.10
CA GLN A 62 -0.39 4.81 28.62
C GLN A 62 1.12 4.59 28.83
N LEU A 63 1.95 5.49 28.30
CA LEU A 63 3.40 5.43 28.41
C LEU A 63 3.85 6.03 29.75
N LYS A 64 4.32 5.18 30.66
CA LYS A 64 4.88 5.63 31.95
C LYS A 64 6.32 6.07 31.74
N SER A 65 6.67 7.26 32.23
CA SER A 65 8.02 7.84 32.16
C SER A 65 9.12 7.01 32.85
N SER A 66 8.77 5.95 33.58
CA SER A 66 9.71 5.06 34.28
C SER A 66 9.88 3.67 33.65
N SER A 67 9.22 3.35 32.53
CA SER A 67 9.30 2.00 31.92
C SER A 67 10.58 1.76 31.11
N PHE A 68 11.30 2.82 30.76
CA PHE A 68 12.52 2.78 29.98
C PHE A 68 13.48 3.83 30.54
N GLN A 69 14.69 3.42 30.91
CA GLN A 69 15.76 4.34 31.33
C GLN A 69 16.68 4.56 30.14
N LEU A 70 16.87 5.82 29.77
CA LEU A 70 17.79 6.22 28.74
C LEU A 70 19.21 6.26 29.33
N ASP A 71 20.17 5.70 28.62
CA ASP A 71 21.59 5.82 28.95
C ASP A 71 22.06 7.23 28.53
N GLU A 72 22.07 8.15 29.50
CA GLU A 72 22.42 9.56 29.31
C GLU A 72 23.89 9.72 28.85
N ASP A 73 24.80 8.91 29.39
CA ASP A 73 26.22 8.98 29.03
C ASP A 73 26.43 8.54 27.57
N MET A 74 25.72 7.50 27.13
CA MET A 74 25.81 6.99 25.77
C MET A 74 25.14 7.92 24.74
N ILE A 75 23.98 8.51 25.06
CA ILE A 75 23.33 9.46 24.14
C ILE A 75 24.16 10.75 24.00
N GLU A 76 24.79 11.21 25.10
CA GLU A 76 25.73 12.32 25.05
C GLU A 76 26.95 11.99 24.18
N ALA A 77 27.60 10.85 24.39
CA ALA A 77 28.78 10.47 23.63
C ALA A 77 28.52 10.38 22.11
N LEU A 78 27.33 9.91 21.70
CA LEU A 78 27.01 9.66 20.30
C LEU A 78 26.41 10.88 19.58
N PHE A 79 25.70 11.75 20.29
CA PHE A 79 24.88 12.81 19.67
C PHE A 79 25.22 14.23 20.15
N MET A 80 26.32 14.42 20.86
CA MET A 80 26.83 15.74 21.21
C MET A 80 27.03 16.61 19.94
N ASN A 81 26.62 17.87 20.04
CA ASN A 81 26.92 18.85 19.01
C ASN A 81 28.41 19.19 19.10
N ASN A 82 29.24 18.55 18.27
CA ASN A 82 30.67 18.84 18.12
C ASN A 82 30.92 20.20 17.47
N SER A 83 30.45 21.27 18.11
CA SER A 83 30.88 22.63 17.86
C SER A 83 32.03 22.91 18.83
N MET A 84 33.24 22.46 18.48
CA MET A 84 34.45 22.91 19.16
C MET A 84 34.45 24.45 19.18
N PRO A 85 34.59 25.12 20.34
CA PRO A 85 34.93 26.53 20.37
C PRO A 85 36.32 26.64 19.75
N ALA A 86 36.44 27.39 18.64
CA ALA A 86 37.73 27.70 18.07
C ALA A 86 38.63 28.30 19.17
N ALA A 87 39.77 27.65 19.43
CA ALA A 87 40.80 28.21 20.29
C ALA A 87 41.22 29.60 19.75
N PRO A 88 41.56 30.56 20.63
CA PRO A 88 42.03 31.86 20.18
C PRO A 88 43.30 31.68 19.34
N PRO A 89 43.48 32.43 18.24
CA PRO A 89 44.58 32.21 17.33
C PRO A 89 45.89 32.53 18.03
N ARG A 90 46.74 31.51 18.24
CA ARG A 90 48.16 31.72 18.45
C ARG A 90 48.78 32.04 17.10
N ASP A 91 49.43 33.19 17.04
CA ASP A 91 50.30 33.63 15.95
C ASP A 91 51.24 32.51 15.51
N ALA A 92 50.96 31.92 14.36
CA ALA A 92 51.90 31.10 13.62
C ALA A 92 51.45 31.00 12.15
N GLY A 93 52.14 31.75 11.30
CA GLY A 93 52.27 31.42 9.88
C GLY A 93 51.05 31.70 9.01
N ARG A 94 51.10 32.86 8.35
CA ARG A 94 50.41 33.23 7.10
C ARG A 94 50.09 32.00 6.22
N LYS A 95 48.90 31.42 6.37
CA LYS A 95 48.25 30.67 5.28
C LYS A 95 47.57 31.72 4.39
N PRO A 96 47.71 31.67 3.06
CA PRO A 96 47.01 32.61 2.20
C PRO A 96 45.51 32.45 2.45
N ALA A 97 44.88 33.55 2.86
CA ALA A 97 43.43 33.62 2.98
C ALA A 97 42.85 33.27 1.61
N VAL A 98 42.15 32.13 1.53
CA VAL A 98 41.22 31.89 0.43
C VAL A 98 40.18 33.02 0.53
N PRO A 99 39.97 33.82 -0.52
CA PRO A 99 39.02 34.92 -0.46
C PRO A 99 37.64 34.37 -0.06
N PRO A 100 36.82 35.13 0.67
CA PRO A 100 35.42 34.77 0.82
C PRO A 100 34.84 34.68 -0.59
N PHE A 101 34.40 33.48 -0.97
CA PHE A 101 33.77 33.22 -2.27
C PHE A 101 32.66 34.25 -2.44
N ARG A 102 32.83 35.16 -3.41
CA ARG A 102 31.91 36.28 -3.59
C ARG A 102 30.52 35.71 -3.81
N GLN A 103 29.54 36.31 -3.15
CA GLN A 103 28.12 35.90 -3.21
C GLN A 103 27.57 35.94 -4.66
N GLU A 104 28.28 36.62 -5.57
CA GLU A 104 28.02 36.73 -7.01
C GLU A 104 28.39 35.48 -7.83
N GLU A 105 29.16 34.53 -7.28
CA GLU A 105 29.62 33.34 -8.01
C GLU A 105 28.79 32.07 -7.67
N ARG A 106 27.74 32.17 -6.82
CA ARG A 106 26.83 31.05 -6.50
C ARG A 106 25.55 31.15 -7.33
N VAL A 107 25.41 30.25 -8.30
CA VAL A 107 24.26 30.18 -9.20
C VAL A 107 23.12 29.38 -8.58
N LEU A 108 23.45 28.31 -7.86
CA LEU A 108 22.47 27.47 -7.17
C LEU A 108 22.26 27.90 -5.72
N ASP A 109 21.05 27.63 -5.21
CA ASP A 109 20.80 27.69 -3.77
C ASP A 109 21.75 26.74 -3.01
N PRO A 110 22.36 27.18 -1.88
CA PRO A 110 23.32 26.36 -1.14
C PRO A 110 22.78 25.00 -0.67
N LYS A 111 21.50 24.90 -0.30
CA LYS A 111 20.87 23.64 0.10
C LYS A 111 20.70 22.73 -1.11
N LYS A 112 20.26 23.27 -2.25
CA LYS A 112 20.17 22.52 -3.52
C LYS A 112 21.53 22.02 -3.98
N ALA A 113 22.55 22.89 -4.00
CA ALA A 113 23.92 22.54 -4.37
C ALA A 113 24.49 21.45 -3.45
N GLN A 114 24.25 21.53 -2.14
CA GLN A 114 24.67 20.52 -1.18
C GLN A 114 23.96 19.17 -1.42
N ASN A 115 22.64 19.18 -1.65
CA ASN A 115 21.89 17.97 -1.96
C ASN A 115 22.41 17.28 -3.23
N ILE A 116 22.64 18.05 -4.29
CA ILE A 116 23.21 17.54 -5.55
C ILE A 116 24.60 16.96 -5.31
N ALA A 117 25.47 17.65 -4.55
CA ALA A 117 26.81 17.17 -4.26
C ALA A 117 26.82 15.87 -3.43
N ILE A 118 25.88 15.70 -2.49
CA ILE A 118 25.70 14.44 -1.74
C ILE A 118 25.29 13.32 -2.68
N LEU A 119 24.28 13.56 -3.53
CA LEU A 119 23.80 12.58 -4.50
C LEU A 119 24.92 12.17 -5.47
N LEU A 120 25.68 13.12 -6.03
CA LEU A 120 26.81 12.81 -6.92
C LEU A 120 27.87 11.93 -6.25
N ARG A 121 28.13 12.13 -4.95
CA ARG A 121 29.06 11.27 -4.19
C ARG A 121 28.52 9.87 -3.96
N ALA A 122 27.20 9.72 -3.78
CA ALA A 122 26.56 8.43 -3.55
C ALA A 122 26.45 7.59 -4.83
N LEU A 123 26.30 8.23 -6.00
CA LEU A 123 25.99 7.55 -7.25
C LEU A 123 27.22 6.92 -7.93
N ASN A 124 28.44 7.33 -7.58
CA ASN A 124 29.70 6.80 -8.13
C ASN A 124 29.75 6.69 -9.68
N VAL A 125 28.93 7.49 -10.37
CA VAL A 125 28.87 7.61 -11.84
C VAL A 125 29.61 8.87 -12.26
N THR A 126 30.40 8.77 -13.33
CA THR A 126 31.14 9.90 -13.89
C THR A 126 30.21 10.81 -14.70
N ARG A 127 30.57 12.09 -14.79
CA ARG A 127 29.83 13.07 -15.61
C ARG A 127 29.86 12.71 -17.10
N GLU A 128 30.94 12.06 -17.54
CA GLU A 128 31.11 11.57 -18.90
C GLU A 128 30.11 10.45 -19.20
N GLU A 129 29.97 9.46 -18.33
CA GLU A 129 28.98 8.38 -18.47
C GLU A 129 27.55 8.90 -18.53
N VAL A 130 27.20 9.89 -17.69
CA VAL A 130 25.87 10.54 -17.74
C VAL A 130 25.68 11.25 -19.08
N SER A 131 26.71 11.94 -19.58
CA SER A 131 26.62 12.69 -20.84
C SER A 131 26.44 11.77 -22.04
N ASP A 132 27.23 10.71 -22.11
CA ASP A 132 27.18 9.71 -23.17
C ASP A 132 25.83 8.98 -23.16
N ALA A 133 25.34 8.58 -21.99
CA ALA A 133 24.04 7.94 -21.85
C ALA A 133 22.88 8.84 -22.33
N LEU A 134 22.94 10.16 -22.08
CA LEU A 134 21.95 11.14 -22.54
C LEU A 134 22.01 11.42 -24.05
N LEU A 135 23.18 11.25 -24.67
CA LEU A 135 23.35 11.40 -26.12
C LEU A 135 22.93 10.13 -26.87
N ASP A 136 23.22 8.96 -26.31
CA ASP A 136 22.88 7.66 -26.90
C ASP A 136 21.44 7.22 -26.58
N GLY A 137 20.84 7.70 -25.48
CA GLY A 137 19.52 7.30 -25.01
C GLY A 137 19.48 5.94 -24.32
N ASN A 138 20.60 5.53 -23.74
CA ASN A 138 20.72 4.25 -23.05
C ASN A 138 20.23 4.35 -21.59
N ALA A 139 18.95 4.08 -21.35
CA ALA A 139 18.38 4.16 -20.00
C ALA A 139 18.91 3.06 -19.05
N GLU A 140 19.27 1.89 -19.58
CA GLU A 140 19.78 0.75 -18.79
C GLU A 140 21.15 1.04 -18.16
N CYS A 141 21.96 1.86 -18.84
CA CYS A 141 23.30 2.22 -18.35
C CYS A 141 23.26 3.02 -17.04
N LEU A 142 22.23 3.85 -16.87
CA LEU A 142 22.08 4.68 -15.68
C LEU A 142 21.21 4.00 -14.62
N GLY A 143 20.18 3.25 -15.05
CA GLY A 143 19.21 2.65 -14.14
C GLY A 143 18.16 3.66 -13.64
N SER A 144 17.00 3.16 -13.22
CA SER A 144 15.87 3.98 -12.79
C SER A 144 16.18 4.85 -11.57
N GLU A 145 16.89 4.32 -10.57
CA GLU A 145 17.23 5.06 -9.34
C GLU A 145 18.09 6.30 -9.62
N LEU A 146 19.10 6.17 -10.48
CA LEU A 146 19.94 7.29 -10.89
C LEU A 146 19.16 8.28 -11.74
N LEU A 147 18.33 7.81 -12.67
CA LEU A 147 17.49 8.67 -13.50
C LEU A 147 16.49 9.47 -12.65
N GLU A 148 15.82 8.86 -11.66
CA GLU A 148 14.97 9.55 -10.69
C GLU A 148 15.73 10.62 -9.92
N THR A 149 16.97 10.28 -9.56
CA THR A 149 17.85 11.19 -8.85
C THR A 149 18.22 12.39 -9.74
N LEU A 150 18.55 12.15 -11.01
CA LEU A 150 18.85 13.20 -12.00
C LEU A 150 17.65 14.10 -12.28
N VAL A 151 16.41 13.57 -12.33
CA VAL A 151 15.19 14.39 -12.45
C VAL A 151 15.09 15.37 -11.27
N LYS A 152 15.38 14.92 -10.05
CA LYS A 152 15.35 15.78 -8.84
C LYS A 152 16.45 16.86 -8.84
N MET A 153 17.50 16.69 -9.64
CA MET A 153 18.59 17.67 -9.79
C MET A 153 18.25 18.80 -10.76
N ALA A 154 17.13 18.73 -11.49
CA ALA A 154 16.80 19.69 -12.54
C ALA A 154 16.89 21.15 -12.04
N PRO A 155 17.65 22.02 -12.72
CA PRO A 155 17.69 23.44 -12.41
C PRO A 155 16.34 24.08 -12.73
N THR A 156 15.99 25.14 -11.99
CA THR A 156 14.91 26.05 -12.38
C THR A 156 15.29 26.77 -13.68
N LYS A 157 14.32 27.35 -14.39
CA LYS A 157 14.59 28.05 -15.66
C LYS A 157 15.58 29.20 -15.46
N GLU A 158 15.48 29.90 -14.33
CA GLU A 158 16.36 31.00 -13.96
C GLU A 158 17.79 30.51 -13.66
N GLU A 159 17.93 29.40 -12.93
CA GLU A 159 19.23 28.75 -12.68
C GLU A 159 19.85 28.23 -13.97
N GLU A 160 19.04 27.64 -14.86
CA GLU A 160 19.49 27.09 -16.15
C GLU A 160 20.09 28.18 -17.05
N VAL A 161 19.41 29.33 -17.17
CA VAL A 161 19.93 30.49 -17.92
C VAL A 161 21.23 31.00 -17.31
N LYS A 162 21.27 31.19 -15.99
CA LYS A 162 22.49 31.65 -15.30
C LYS A 162 23.66 30.67 -15.46
N LEU A 163 23.42 29.36 -15.40
CA LEU A 163 24.45 28.34 -15.58
C LEU A 163 24.96 28.31 -17.02
N ARG A 164 24.08 28.47 -18.02
CA ARG A 164 24.48 28.53 -19.43
C ARG A 164 25.29 29.79 -19.74
N ASP A 165 24.82 30.95 -19.30
CA ASP A 165 25.43 32.24 -19.58
C ASP A 165 26.66 32.55 -18.72
N TYR A 166 26.97 31.70 -17.73
CA TYR A 166 28.18 31.84 -16.93
C TYR A 166 29.43 31.73 -17.80
N SER A 167 30.08 32.87 -18.01
CA SER A 167 31.33 33.05 -18.76
C SER A 167 32.58 33.19 -17.86
N GLY A 168 32.42 32.95 -16.56
CA GLY A 168 33.53 32.97 -15.60
C GLY A 168 34.36 31.68 -15.62
N ASP A 169 35.35 31.60 -14.75
CA ASP A 169 36.19 30.41 -14.60
C ASP A 169 35.39 29.24 -14.00
N LEU A 170 35.37 28.09 -14.70
CA LEU A 170 34.68 26.86 -14.30
C LEU A 170 35.30 26.22 -13.05
N ALA A 171 36.58 26.52 -12.75
CA ALA A 171 37.23 26.06 -11.53
C ALA A 171 36.63 26.71 -10.28
N LYS A 172 35.97 27.87 -10.44
CA LYS A 172 35.29 28.58 -9.36
C LYS A 172 33.88 28.05 -9.06
N LEU A 173 33.24 27.37 -10.01
CA LEU A 173 31.94 26.77 -9.74
C LEU A 173 32.07 25.61 -8.74
N GLY A 174 31.07 25.44 -7.88
CA GLY A 174 30.97 24.27 -7.02
C GLY A 174 30.80 22.98 -7.83
N THR A 175 31.09 21.82 -7.22
CA THR A 175 30.97 20.51 -7.90
C THR A 175 29.59 20.29 -8.54
N ALA A 176 28.52 20.68 -7.85
CA ALA A 176 27.15 20.58 -8.34
C ALA A 176 26.89 21.49 -9.56
N GLU A 177 27.33 22.74 -9.50
CA GLU A 177 27.17 23.71 -10.61
C GLU A 177 27.96 23.29 -11.84
N ARG A 178 29.18 22.80 -11.64
CA ARG A 178 30.01 22.27 -12.72
C ARG A 178 29.36 21.06 -13.40
N PHE A 179 28.82 20.14 -12.60
CA PHE A 179 28.06 19.00 -13.12
C PHE A 179 26.83 19.44 -13.92
N LEU A 180 25.98 20.28 -13.35
CA LEU A 180 24.78 20.77 -14.04
C LEU A 180 25.12 21.55 -15.30
N LYS A 181 26.16 22.38 -15.30
CA LYS A 181 26.59 23.11 -16.50
C LYS A 181 26.99 22.15 -17.63
N THR A 182 27.78 21.11 -17.34
CA THR A 182 28.13 20.07 -18.33
C THR A 182 26.90 19.35 -18.86
N VAL A 183 25.96 18.98 -17.99
CA VAL A 183 24.71 18.33 -18.42
C VAL A 183 23.86 19.27 -19.28
N LEU A 184 23.82 20.57 -18.95
CA LEU A 184 23.06 21.59 -19.69
C LEU A 184 23.63 21.94 -21.07
N ASP A 185 24.89 21.56 -21.35
CA ASP A 185 25.47 21.64 -22.71
C ASP A 185 24.80 20.64 -23.67
N ILE A 186 24.13 19.60 -23.13
CA ILE A 186 23.30 18.68 -23.89
C ILE A 186 21.92 19.30 -24.13
N PRO A 187 21.48 19.48 -25.39
CA PRO A 187 20.18 20.05 -25.70
C PRO A 187 19.04 19.27 -25.04
N PHE A 188 18.25 19.98 -24.25
CA PHE A 188 17.09 19.44 -23.53
C PHE A 188 17.42 18.28 -22.58
N ALA A 189 18.61 18.27 -21.97
CA ALA A 189 19.10 17.18 -21.12
C ALA A 189 18.07 16.63 -20.14
N PHE A 190 17.41 17.48 -19.33
CA PHE A 190 16.43 17.02 -18.34
C PHE A 190 15.16 16.43 -18.95
N LYS A 191 14.74 16.90 -20.14
CA LYS A 191 13.66 16.24 -20.89
C LYS A 191 14.07 14.85 -21.39
N ARG A 192 15.35 14.67 -21.74
CA ARG A 192 15.91 13.36 -22.11
C ARG A 192 15.99 12.44 -20.90
N VAL A 193 16.39 12.95 -19.74
CA VAL A 193 16.36 12.21 -18.46
C VAL A 193 14.94 11.73 -18.17
N ASP A 194 13.93 12.61 -18.24
CA ASP A 194 12.53 12.23 -18.01
C ASP A 194 12.06 11.12 -18.97
N ALA A 195 12.40 11.24 -20.26
CA ALA A 195 12.06 10.22 -21.26
C ALA A 195 12.76 8.88 -21.02
N MET A 196 14.04 8.91 -20.62
CA MET A 196 14.81 7.72 -20.26
C MET A 196 14.27 7.06 -18.99
N LEU A 197 13.88 7.84 -17.99
CA LEU A 197 13.27 7.32 -16.76
C LEU A 197 11.96 6.60 -17.07
N TYR A 198 11.11 7.21 -17.91
CA TYR A 198 9.88 6.56 -18.36
C TYR A 198 10.18 5.23 -19.05
N ARG A 199 11.15 5.21 -19.98
CA ARG A 199 11.56 3.98 -20.67
C ARG A 199 12.06 2.90 -19.70
N ALA A 200 12.89 3.27 -18.72
CA ALA A 200 13.44 2.33 -17.74
C ALA A 200 12.34 1.66 -16.88
N ASN A 201 11.29 2.41 -16.54
CA ASN A 201 10.19 1.89 -15.71
C ASN A 201 9.09 1.19 -16.52
N PHE A 202 9.00 1.46 -17.82
CA PHE A 202 7.89 1.05 -18.69
C PHE A 202 7.57 -0.45 -18.61
N GLU A 203 8.58 -1.30 -18.78
CA GLU A 203 8.40 -2.76 -18.81
C GLU A 203 7.88 -3.31 -17.47
N THR A 204 8.33 -2.73 -16.36
CA THR A 204 7.90 -3.14 -15.02
C THR A 204 6.44 -2.78 -14.78
N GLU A 205 6.04 -1.57 -15.17
CA GLU A 205 4.65 -1.08 -15.08
C GLU A 205 3.70 -1.90 -15.96
N ILE A 206 4.08 -2.17 -17.23
CA ILE A 206 3.30 -3.02 -18.15
C ILE A 206 3.11 -4.42 -17.58
N ASN A 207 4.17 -5.05 -17.09
CA ASN A 207 4.09 -6.41 -16.52
C ASN A 207 3.26 -6.46 -15.23
N TYR A 208 3.33 -5.42 -14.40
CA TYR A 208 2.48 -5.31 -13.23
C TYR A 208 1.00 -5.21 -13.62
N LEU A 209 0.66 -4.36 -14.59
CA LEU A 209 -0.71 -4.19 -15.09
C LEU A 209 -1.26 -5.48 -15.72
N ARG A 210 -0.47 -6.14 -16.57
CA ARG A 210 -0.83 -7.43 -17.18
C ARG A 210 -1.21 -8.48 -16.15
N LYS A 211 -0.32 -8.72 -15.18
CA LYS A 211 -0.55 -9.69 -14.09
C LYS A 211 -1.76 -9.31 -13.26
N SER A 212 -1.97 -8.00 -13.07
CA SER A 212 -3.11 -7.48 -12.34
C SER A 212 -4.43 -7.80 -13.06
N PHE A 213 -4.54 -7.48 -14.34
CA PHE A 213 -5.74 -7.77 -15.13
C PHE A 213 -5.97 -9.27 -15.33
N GLU A 214 -4.90 -10.06 -15.55
CA GLU A 214 -4.97 -11.52 -15.58
C GLU A 214 -5.52 -12.09 -14.27
N THR A 215 -5.06 -11.58 -13.12
CA THR A 215 -5.57 -12.01 -11.81
C THR A 215 -7.07 -11.74 -11.67
N LEU A 216 -7.56 -10.59 -12.17
CA LEU A 216 -9.00 -10.28 -12.17
C LEU A 216 -9.78 -11.23 -13.09
N GLU A 217 -9.26 -11.52 -14.29
CA GLU A 217 -9.90 -12.47 -15.21
C GLU A 217 -9.97 -13.89 -14.62
N GLN A 218 -8.87 -14.38 -14.05
CA GLN A 218 -8.80 -15.71 -13.40
C GLN A 218 -9.73 -15.79 -12.19
N ALA A 219 -9.73 -14.75 -11.33
CA ALA A 219 -10.62 -14.68 -10.17
C ALA A 219 -12.10 -14.76 -10.56
N ALA A 220 -12.49 -14.11 -11.66
CA ALA A 220 -13.86 -14.13 -12.16
C ALA A 220 -14.22 -15.46 -12.83
N CYS A 221 -13.40 -15.90 -13.79
CA CYS A 221 -13.75 -16.99 -14.71
C CYS A 221 -13.41 -18.38 -14.18
N GLU A 222 -12.21 -18.55 -13.62
CA GLU A 222 -11.71 -19.86 -13.21
C GLU A 222 -12.07 -20.15 -11.76
N ASP A 223 -11.80 -19.20 -10.86
CA ASP A 223 -12.03 -19.37 -9.43
C ASP A 223 -13.55 -19.32 -9.12
N LEU A 224 -14.20 -18.14 -9.21
CA LEU A 224 -15.58 -18.01 -8.76
C LEU A 224 -16.57 -18.80 -9.62
N ARG A 225 -16.50 -18.65 -10.94
CA ARG A 225 -17.44 -19.30 -11.87
C ARG A 225 -17.13 -20.79 -12.04
N GLY A 226 -15.86 -21.17 -12.00
CA GLY A 226 -15.41 -22.54 -12.24
C GLY A 226 -15.36 -23.42 -10.99
N SER A 227 -15.33 -22.86 -9.77
CA SER A 227 -15.23 -23.64 -8.55
C SER A 227 -16.50 -24.46 -8.25
N ARG A 228 -16.41 -25.77 -8.50
CA ARG A 228 -17.46 -26.74 -8.14
C ARG A 228 -17.75 -26.74 -6.64
N LEU A 229 -16.71 -26.59 -5.82
CA LEU A 229 -16.84 -26.65 -4.37
C LEU A 229 -17.53 -25.38 -3.82
N PHE A 230 -17.21 -24.21 -4.38
CA PHE A 230 -17.92 -22.97 -4.06
C PHE A 230 -19.40 -23.05 -4.43
N LEU A 231 -19.73 -23.51 -5.64
CA LEU A 231 -21.13 -23.68 -6.05
C LEU A 231 -21.89 -24.66 -5.14
N LYS A 232 -21.24 -25.76 -4.73
CA LYS A 232 -21.81 -26.71 -3.76
C LYS A 232 -22.05 -26.07 -2.39
N LEU A 233 -21.15 -25.18 -1.95
CA LEU A 233 -21.33 -24.41 -0.73
C LEU A 233 -22.57 -23.52 -0.81
N LEU A 234 -22.73 -22.79 -1.91
CA LEU A 234 -23.91 -21.95 -2.14
C LEU A 234 -25.20 -22.79 -2.13
N GLU A 235 -25.19 -23.98 -2.74
CA GLU A 235 -26.31 -24.91 -2.69
C GLU A 235 -26.63 -25.36 -1.25
N ALA A 236 -25.61 -25.73 -0.47
CA ALA A 236 -25.79 -26.16 0.92
C ALA A 236 -26.39 -25.03 1.78
N VAL A 237 -25.92 -23.79 1.59
CA VAL A 237 -26.47 -22.60 2.25
C VAL A 237 -27.92 -22.36 1.83
N LEU A 238 -28.24 -22.43 0.53
CA LEU A 238 -29.60 -22.23 0.01
C LEU A 238 -30.58 -23.25 0.59
N ARG A 239 -30.22 -24.54 0.55
CA ARG A 239 -31.06 -25.63 1.09
C ARG A 239 -31.29 -25.48 2.59
N THR A 240 -30.23 -25.15 3.32
CA THR A 240 -30.30 -24.96 4.77
C THR A 240 -31.16 -23.75 5.12
N GLY A 241 -30.94 -22.60 4.46
CA GLY A 241 -31.73 -21.39 4.66
C GLY A 241 -33.21 -21.59 4.33
N ASN A 242 -33.53 -22.25 3.21
CA ASN A 242 -34.91 -22.58 2.85
C ASN A 242 -35.58 -23.49 3.88
N ARG A 243 -34.85 -24.47 4.42
CA ARG A 243 -35.37 -25.34 5.49
C ARG A 243 -35.65 -24.55 6.77
N MET A 244 -34.78 -23.62 7.13
CA MET A 244 -34.96 -22.78 8.32
C MET A 244 -36.12 -21.79 8.18
N ASN A 245 -36.39 -21.32 6.96
CA ASN A 245 -37.41 -20.32 6.67
C ASN A 245 -38.76 -20.91 6.22
N VAL A 246 -38.98 -22.22 6.36
CA VAL A 246 -40.28 -22.86 6.04
C VAL A 246 -41.41 -22.18 6.80
N GLY A 247 -42.51 -21.86 6.12
CA GLY A 247 -43.68 -21.18 6.70
C GLY A 247 -43.51 -19.67 6.88
N THR A 248 -42.41 -19.08 6.41
CA THR A 248 -42.21 -17.62 6.36
C THR A 248 -42.18 -17.13 4.91
N ASN A 249 -42.35 -15.82 4.71
CA ASN A 249 -42.17 -15.18 3.40
C ASN A 249 -40.71 -15.18 2.89
N ARG A 250 -39.76 -15.69 3.70
CA ARG A 250 -38.34 -15.85 3.35
C ARG A 250 -37.98 -17.28 2.93
N GLY A 251 -38.94 -18.21 2.98
CA GLY A 251 -38.77 -19.59 2.51
C GLY A 251 -38.82 -19.69 0.98
N GLU A 252 -38.55 -20.88 0.46
CA GLU A 252 -38.63 -21.19 -0.98
C GLU A 252 -37.83 -20.25 -1.91
N ALA A 253 -36.77 -19.65 -1.38
CA ALA A 253 -35.88 -18.80 -2.14
C ALA A 253 -35.17 -19.62 -3.24
N LYS A 254 -35.02 -19.02 -4.43
CA LYS A 254 -34.27 -19.61 -5.55
C LYS A 254 -32.81 -19.15 -5.60
N ALA A 255 -32.51 -18.00 -5.01
CA ALA A 255 -31.18 -17.40 -4.94
C ALA A 255 -31.08 -16.49 -3.70
N PHE A 256 -29.87 -16.14 -3.30
CA PHE A 256 -29.58 -15.17 -2.25
C PHE A 256 -28.35 -14.34 -2.62
N LYS A 257 -28.24 -13.11 -2.06
CA LYS A 257 -27.06 -12.26 -2.26
C LYS A 257 -25.85 -12.81 -1.51
N LEU A 258 -24.65 -12.76 -2.10
CA LEU A 258 -23.44 -13.32 -1.49
C LEU A 258 -23.10 -12.72 -0.12
N ASP A 259 -23.49 -11.46 0.17
CA ASP A 259 -23.35 -10.86 1.51
C ASP A 259 -24.02 -11.68 2.62
N THR A 260 -25.00 -12.52 2.28
CA THR A 260 -25.65 -13.44 3.23
C THR A 260 -24.65 -14.44 3.81
N LEU A 261 -23.62 -14.82 3.05
CA LEU A 261 -22.56 -15.71 3.52
C LEU A 261 -21.86 -15.14 4.77
N LEU A 262 -21.70 -13.82 4.83
CA LEU A 262 -21.06 -13.15 5.95
C LEU A 262 -21.88 -13.22 7.25
N LYS A 263 -23.19 -13.49 7.14
CA LYS A 263 -24.12 -13.57 8.27
C LYS A 263 -24.24 -14.97 8.87
N LEU A 264 -23.66 -15.98 8.21
CA LEU A 264 -23.78 -17.37 8.66
C LEU A 264 -23.07 -17.62 10.00
N ALA A 265 -22.04 -16.83 10.32
CA ALA A 265 -21.35 -16.88 11.60
C ALA A 265 -22.18 -16.29 12.75
N ASP A 266 -23.12 -15.40 12.46
CA ASP A 266 -23.92 -14.70 13.48
C ASP A 266 -25.13 -15.53 13.95
N VAL A 267 -25.61 -16.44 13.11
CA VAL A 267 -26.75 -17.30 13.42
C VAL A 267 -26.29 -18.46 14.28
N LYS A 268 -26.65 -18.45 15.57
CA LYS A 268 -26.28 -19.48 16.55
C LYS A 268 -27.38 -20.54 16.70
N GLY A 269 -26.96 -21.78 16.91
CA GLY A 269 -27.83 -22.89 17.29
C GLY A 269 -28.33 -22.78 18.73
N ALA A 270 -29.22 -23.70 19.11
CA ALA A 270 -29.81 -23.74 20.45
C ALA A 270 -28.78 -23.96 21.57
N ASP A 271 -27.60 -24.49 21.25
CA ASP A 271 -26.48 -24.66 22.18
C ASP A 271 -25.73 -23.34 22.47
N GLY A 272 -26.04 -22.27 21.74
CA GLY A 272 -25.38 -20.96 21.85
C GLY A 272 -23.91 -20.95 21.42
N LYS A 273 -23.38 -22.07 20.93
CA LYS A 273 -21.97 -22.30 20.62
C LYS A 273 -21.75 -22.56 19.14
N THR A 274 -22.56 -23.42 18.54
CA THR A 274 -22.42 -23.81 17.14
C THR A 274 -23.13 -22.79 16.25
N THR A 275 -22.43 -22.26 15.24
CA THR A 275 -23.04 -21.32 14.28
C THR A 275 -23.62 -22.06 13.07
N LEU A 276 -24.45 -21.38 12.27
CA LEU A 276 -24.97 -21.93 11.02
C LEU A 276 -23.84 -22.26 10.05
N LEU A 277 -22.76 -21.47 10.04
CA LEU A 277 -21.56 -21.78 9.24
C LEU A 277 -20.90 -23.10 9.68
N HIS A 278 -20.81 -23.38 10.98
CA HIS A 278 -20.31 -24.68 11.46
C HIS A 278 -21.15 -25.85 10.95
N PHE A 279 -22.47 -25.71 10.99
CA PHE A 279 -23.39 -26.73 10.49
C PHE A 279 -23.21 -26.97 8.99
N VAL A 280 -23.16 -25.90 8.18
CA VAL A 280 -22.96 -26.00 6.72
C VAL A 280 -21.62 -26.67 6.40
N VAL A 281 -20.54 -26.29 7.09
CA VAL A 281 -19.22 -26.92 6.91
C VAL A 281 -19.28 -28.41 7.22
N GLN A 282 -19.89 -28.80 8.35
CA GLN A 282 -20.02 -30.22 8.72
C GLN A 282 -20.83 -31.01 7.68
N GLU A 283 -21.93 -30.46 7.17
CA GLU A 283 -22.73 -31.12 6.12
C GLU A 283 -21.97 -31.24 4.80
N MET A 284 -21.18 -30.22 4.43
CA MET A 284 -20.31 -30.28 3.26
C MET A 284 -19.25 -31.38 3.39
N ILE A 285 -18.60 -31.49 4.55
CA ILE A 285 -17.62 -32.53 4.87
C ILE A 285 -18.24 -33.92 4.71
N ARG A 286 -19.39 -34.16 5.37
CA ARG A 286 -20.12 -35.44 5.28
C ARG A 286 -20.50 -35.80 3.86
N SER A 287 -20.93 -34.81 3.08
CA SER A 287 -21.32 -35.01 1.69
C SER A 287 -20.12 -35.32 0.78
N GLU A 288 -18.93 -34.78 1.06
CA GLU A 288 -17.71 -35.13 0.32
C GLU A 288 -17.12 -36.49 0.78
N ASP A 289 -17.18 -36.81 2.07
CA ASP A 289 -16.78 -38.13 2.58
C ASP A 289 -17.64 -39.25 1.95
N ALA A 290 -18.96 -39.06 1.88
CA ALA A 290 -19.90 -40.02 1.31
C ALA A 290 -19.72 -40.24 -0.22
N LYS A 291 -19.12 -39.29 -0.94
CA LYS A 291 -18.73 -39.48 -2.34
C LYS A 291 -17.46 -40.32 -2.45
N SER A 292 -16.48 -40.07 -1.56
CA SER A 292 -15.21 -40.79 -1.55
C SER A 292 -15.37 -42.28 -1.19
N GLU A 293 -16.32 -42.61 -0.33
CA GLU A 293 -16.66 -44.01 0.02
C GLU A 293 -17.27 -44.81 -1.14
N LYS A 294 -17.87 -44.14 -2.13
CA LYS A 294 -18.42 -44.80 -3.34
C LYS A 294 -17.38 -45.05 -4.42
N GLU A 295 -16.22 -44.37 -4.35
CA GLU A 295 -15.17 -44.44 -5.37
C GLU A 295 -13.93 -45.24 -4.93
N ASN A 296 -13.75 -45.59 -3.64
CA ASN A 296 -12.58 -46.34 -3.16
C ASN A 296 -12.92 -47.41 -2.10
N THR A 297 -12.60 -48.68 -2.39
CA THR A 297 -12.83 -49.87 -1.53
C THR A 297 -11.70 -50.17 -0.52
N THR A 298 -10.77 -49.24 -0.27
CA THR A 298 -9.66 -49.48 0.68
C THR A 298 -9.79 -48.59 1.91
N ALA A 299 -10.21 -49.23 3.01
CA ALA A 299 -10.39 -48.64 4.32
C ALA A 299 -9.03 -48.33 4.96
N THR A 300 -8.59 -47.08 4.91
CA THR A 300 -7.70 -46.48 5.91
C THR A 300 -7.70 -44.95 5.76
N SER A 301 -8.18 -44.24 6.79
CA SER A 301 -8.25 -42.76 6.95
C SER A 301 -9.33 -41.96 6.18
N SER A 302 -10.53 -42.52 5.95
CA SER A 302 -11.60 -41.84 5.19
C SER A 302 -12.21 -40.58 5.85
N LYS A 303 -12.03 -40.34 7.15
CA LYS A 303 -12.74 -39.27 7.90
C LYS A 303 -12.14 -37.85 7.77
N ASP A 304 -10.91 -37.73 7.27
CA ASP A 304 -10.24 -36.42 7.15
C ASP A 304 -10.21 -35.88 5.71
N LYS A 305 -10.71 -36.65 4.72
CA LYS A 305 -10.68 -36.26 3.31
C LYS A 305 -11.66 -35.13 3.01
N GLY A 306 -12.91 -35.22 3.47
CA GLY A 306 -13.91 -34.17 3.28
C GLY A 306 -13.53 -32.86 3.96
N LEU A 307 -12.98 -32.93 5.18
CA LEU A 307 -12.44 -31.75 5.86
C LEU A 307 -11.31 -31.11 5.05
N LYS A 308 -10.33 -31.91 4.58
CA LYS A 308 -9.24 -31.39 3.75
C LYS A 308 -9.74 -30.73 2.46
N VAL A 309 -10.74 -31.31 1.80
CA VAL A 309 -11.34 -30.75 0.58
C VAL A 309 -12.02 -29.41 0.88
N VAL A 310 -12.87 -29.34 1.92
CA VAL A 310 -13.57 -28.10 2.28
C VAL A 310 -12.60 -27.00 2.72
N CYS A 311 -11.58 -27.33 3.51
CA CYS A 311 -10.48 -26.41 3.87
C CYS A 311 -9.68 -25.95 2.64
N GLY A 312 -9.63 -26.77 1.58
CA GLY A 312 -8.93 -26.46 0.34
C GLY A 312 -9.58 -25.33 -0.47
N LEU A 313 -10.86 -25.00 -0.21
CA LEU A 313 -11.59 -23.98 -0.96
C LEU A 313 -10.92 -22.60 -0.89
N SER A 314 -10.36 -22.23 0.27
CA SER A 314 -9.64 -20.96 0.43
C SER A 314 -8.38 -20.91 -0.45
N SER A 315 -7.72 -22.04 -0.68
CA SER A 315 -6.58 -22.14 -1.58
C SER A 315 -6.99 -22.16 -3.05
N GLU A 316 -8.10 -22.82 -3.37
CA GLU A 316 -8.69 -22.86 -4.72
C GLU A 316 -9.07 -21.46 -5.20
N LEU A 317 -9.71 -20.66 -4.34
CA LEU A 317 -10.10 -19.27 -4.64
C LEU A 317 -8.97 -18.27 -4.31
N GLY A 318 -7.73 -18.64 -4.62
CA GLY A 318 -6.54 -17.84 -4.30
C GLY A 318 -6.50 -16.50 -5.04
N ASN A 319 -6.92 -16.48 -6.31
CA ASN A 319 -6.93 -15.25 -7.11
C ASN A 319 -8.06 -14.31 -6.68
N VAL A 320 -9.18 -14.84 -6.19
CA VAL A 320 -10.25 -14.03 -5.56
C VAL A 320 -9.71 -13.20 -4.40
N LYS A 321 -8.87 -13.79 -3.53
CA LYS A 321 -8.27 -13.06 -2.41
C LYS A 321 -7.32 -11.96 -2.87
N LYS A 322 -6.54 -12.20 -3.93
CA LYS A 322 -5.68 -11.19 -4.53
C LYS A 322 -6.52 -10.07 -5.17
N ALA A 323 -7.49 -10.41 -6.00
CA ALA A 323 -8.41 -9.48 -6.65
C ALA A 323 -9.13 -8.56 -5.64
N ALA A 324 -9.55 -9.11 -4.50
CA ALA A 324 -10.18 -8.37 -3.41
C ALA A 324 -9.28 -7.32 -2.72
N SER A 325 -7.97 -7.37 -2.93
CA SER A 325 -7.00 -6.40 -2.39
C SER A 325 -6.60 -5.32 -3.40
N MET A 326 -7.09 -5.41 -4.64
CA MET A 326 -6.77 -4.48 -5.71
C MET A 326 -7.75 -3.32 -5.71
N ASP A 327 -7.31 -2.20 -6.29
CA ASP A 327 -8.14 -1.02 -6.52
C ASP A 327 -8.18 -0.76 -8.03
N PHE A 328 -9.36 -0.88 -8.62
CA PHE A 328 -9.53 -0.76 -10.06
C PHE A 328 -9.24 0.66 -10.55
N ASP A 329 -9.64 1.69 -9.80
CA ASP A 329 -9.41 3.08 -10.21
C ASP A 329 -7.92 3.42 -10.19
N VAL A 330 -7.18 2.84 -9.24
CA VAL A 330 -5.71 2.97 -9.18
C VAL A 330 -5.06 2.28 -10.39
N LEU A 331 -5.50 1.06 -10.75
CA LEU A 331 -4.99 0.34 -11.92
C LEU A 331 -5.27 1.12 -13.23
N HIS A 332 -6.50 1.62 -13.38
CA HIS A 332 -6.87 2.48 -14.51
C HIS A 332 -6.02 3.76 -14.57
N GLY A 333 -5.76 4.34 -13.41
CA GLY A 333 -4.87 5.49 -13.27
C GLY A 333 -3.44 5.22 -13.74
N TYR A 334 -2.92 4.00 -13.53
CA TYR A 334 -1.61 3.60 -14.07
C TYR A 334 -1.61 3.45 -15.59
N VAL A 335 -2.65 2.86 -16.18
CA VAL A 335 -2.82 2.81 -17.66
C VAL A 335 -2.83 4.23 -18.24
N SER A 336 -3.60 5.14 -17.65
CA SER A 336 -3.67 6.55 -18.07
C SER A 336 -2.33 7.30 -17.92
N LYS A 337 -1.53 6.95 -16.91
CA LYS A 337 -0.18 7.51 -16.71
C LYS A 337 0.80 7.03 -17.78
N LEU A 338 0.74 5.77 -18.20
CA LEU A 338 1.50 5.26 -19.36
C LEU A 338 1.07 6.02 -20.63
N GLU A 339 -0.25 6.18 -20.81
CA GLU A 339 -0.92 7.12 -21.71
C GLU A 339 -0.17 8.44 -21.93
N THR A 340 -0.22 9.20 -20.85
CA THR A 340 0.29 10.56 -20.78
C THR A 340 1.81 10.59 -20.86
N GLY A 341 2.50 9.59 -20.31
CA GLY A 341 3.96 9.47 -20.38
C GLY A 341 4.45 9.25 -21.82
N LEU A 342 3.74 8.44 -22.60
CA LEU A 342 4.06 8.22 -24.01
C LEU A 342 3.88 9.50 -24.83
N GLU A 343 2.82 10.28 -24.59
CA GLU A 343 2.60 11.59 -25.24
C GLU A 343 3.70 12.61 -24.90
N LYS A 344 4.24 12.57 -23.67
CA LYS A 344 5.42 13.38 -23.32
C LYS A 344 6.64 12.97 -24.14
N ILE A 345 6.87 11.68 -24.36
CA ILE A 345 7.97 11.22 -25.22
C ILE A 345 7.78 11.67 -26.66
N LYS A 346 6.55 11.59 -27.22
CA LYS A 346 6.24 12.15 -28.54
C LYS A 346 6.63 13.63 -28.62
N SER A 347 6.33 14.40 -27.56
CA SER A 347 6.70 15.81 -27.47
C SER A 347 8.22 16.04 -27.41
N VAL A 348 8.97 15.18 -26.72
CA VAL A 348 10.45 15.25 -26.67
C VAL A 348 11.05 14.95 -28.05
N LEU A 349 10.52 13.96 -28.77
CA LEU A 349 10.99 13.61 -30.11
C LEU A 349 10.83 14.76 -31.12
N GLN A 350 9.82 15.62 -30.97
CA GLN A 350 9.66 16.82 -31.82
C GLN A 350 10.80 17.83 -31.68
N LEU A 351 11.56 17.77 -30.59
CA LEU A 351 12.71 18.66 -30.33
C LEU A 351 13.96 18.28 -31.13
N GLU A 352 13.96 17.13 -31.80
CA GLU A 352 15.07 16.65 -32.64
C GLU A 352 15.55 17.71 -33.63
N ARG A 353 14.60 18.43 -34.27
CA ARG A 353 14.89 19.49 -35.25
C ARG A 353 15.68 20.67 -34.69
N GLN A 354 15.70 20.82 -33.36
CA GLN A 354 16.39 21.89 -32.65
C GLN A 354 17.75 21.44 -32.08
N CYS A 355 18.13 20.17 -32.31
CA CYS A 355 19.33 19.56 -31.75
C CYS A 355 20.39 19.32 -32.83
N THR A 356 21.64 19.66 -32.53
CA THR A 356 22.81 19.33 -33.36
C THR A 356 23.50 18.03 -32.93
N GLN A 357 23.15 17.50 -31.75
CA GLN A 357 23.76 16.31 -31.14
C GLN A 357 22.73 15.40 -30.47
N GLY A 358 23.04 14.11 -30.37
CA GLY A 358 22.18 13.09 -29.76
C GLY A 358 21.19 12.42 -30.71
N GLN A 359 21.53 12.29 -32.00
CA GLN A 359 20.68 11.61 -32.99
C GLN A 359 20.37 10.14 -32.61
N ARG A 360 21.28 9.51 -31.86
CA ARG A 360 21.11 8.15 -31.33
C ARG A 360 20.00 8.08 -30.30
N PHE A 361 19.93 9.04 -29.36
CA PHE A 361 18.81 9.17 -28.43
C PHE A 361 17.46 9.21 -29.16
N PHE A 362 17.32 10.06 -30.19
CA PHE A 362 16.06 10.20 -30.92
C PHE A 362 15.69 8.92 -31.67
N THR A 363 16.66 8.29 -32.34
CA THR A 363 16.47 6.99 -33.01
C THR A 363 16.01 5.91 -32.01
N ALA A 364 16.68 5.81 -30.86
CA ALA A 364 16.36 4.83 -29.82
C ALA A 364 14.96 5.07 -29.22
N MET A 365 14.63 6.33 -28.88
CA MET A 365 13.32 6.68 -28.34
C MET A 365 12.20 6.52 -29.37
N GLN A 366 12.46 6.70 -30.66
CA GLN A 366 11.48 6.46 -31.71
C GLN A 366 11.18 4.98 -31.91
N GLY A 367 12.20 4.11 -31.77
CA GLY A 367 12.01 2.66 -31.72
C GLY A 367 11.14 2.27 -30.54
N PHE A 368 11.52 2.71 -29.34
CA PHE A 368 10.76 2.49 -28.11
C PHE A 368 9.32 2.99 -28.21
N LEU A 369 9.08 4.18 -28.77
CA LEU A 369 7.74 4.75 -28.91
C LEU A 369 6.80 3.80 -29.66
N LYS A 370 7.26 3.20 -30.77
CA LYS A 370 6.45 2.29 -31.59
C LYS A 370 6.11 0.99 -30.88
N GLU A 371 7.02 0.50 -30.04
CA GLU A 371 6.82 -0.70 -29.22
C GLU A 371 5.86 -0.38 -28.08
N ALA A 372 6.15 0.67 -27.32
CA ALA A 372 5.35 1.10 -26.17
C ALA A 372 3.89 1.43 -26.54
N ASP A 373 3.64 2.07 -27.69
CA ASP A 373 2.28 2.37 -28.18
C ASP A 373 1.46 1.08 -28.36
N LYS A 374 2.06 0.02 -28.92
CA LYS A 374 1.41 -1.29 -29.08
C LYS A 374 1.15 -1.97 -27.74
N GLU A 375 2.15 -1.96 -26.86
CA GLU A 375 2.06 -2.60 -25.55
C GLU A 375 0.97 -1.96 -24.69
N ILE A 376 0.86 -0.63 -24.70
CA ILE A 376 -0.21 0.11 -24.02
C ILE A 376 -1.58 -0.27 -24.58
N GLU A 377 -1.73 -0.36 -25.90
CA GLU A 377 -3.02 -0.75 -26.51
C GLU A 377 -3.43 -2.18 -26.15
N ILE A 378 -2.46 -3.10 -26.04
CA ILE A 378 -2.71 -4.47 -25.53
C ILE A 378 -3.22 -4.40 -24.08
N VAL A 379 -2.54 -3.66 -23.22
CA VAL A 379 -2.90 -3.52 -21.79
C VAL A 379 -4.26 -2.85 -21.61
N ARG A 380 -4.60 -1.86 -22.43
CA ARG A 380 -5.96 -1.27 -22.47
C ARG A 380 -7.01 -2.31 -22.87
N GLY A 381 -6.66 -3.17 -23.83
CA GLY A 381 -7.50 -4.29 -24.22
C GLY A 381 -7.73 -5.27 -23.05
N GLU A 382 -6.68 -5.61 -22.32
CA GLU A 382 -6.72 -6.46 -21.11
C GLU A 382 -7.57 -5.84 -20.01
N GLU A 383 -7.39 -4.55 -19.72
CA GLU A 383 -8.20 -3.81 -18.75
C GLU A 383 -9.69 -3.92 -19.05
N LYS A 384 -10.09 -3.64 -20.31
CA LYS A 384 -11.50 -3.71 -20.73
C LYS A 384 -12.07 -5.12 -20.63
N ARG A 385 -11.28 -6.14 -21.00
CA ARG A 385 -11.70 -7.54 -20.89
C ARG A 385 -11.85 -7.96 -19.44
N ALA A 386 -10.88 -7.65 -18.59
CA ALA A 386 -10.92 -7.92 -17.16
C ALA A 386 -12.16 -7.30 -16.52
N LEU A 387 -12.42 -6.01 -16.77
CA LEU A 387 -13.62 -5.35 -16.25
C LEU A 387 -14.91 -5.99 -16.77
N GLY A 388 -14.94 -6.38 -18.05
CA GLY A 388 -16.06 -7.15 -18.63
C GLY A 388 -16.31 -8.46 -17.88
N ARG A 389 -15.26 -9.23 -17.59
CA ARG A 389 -15.36 -10.48 -16.81
C ARG A 389 -15.86 -10.24 -15.38
N VAL A 390 -15.39 -9.17 -14.74
CA VAL A 390 -15.83 -8.76 -13.40
C VAL A 390 -17.32 -8.38 -13.40
N LYS A 391 -17.78 -7.68 -14.44
CA LYS A 391 -19.20 -7.37 -14.62
C LYS A 391 -20.02 -8.64 -14.83
N ASP A 392 -19.60 -9.51 -15.75
CA ASP A 392 -20.28 -10.79 -16.04
C ASP A 392 -20.42 -11.67 -14.80
N ILE A 393 -19.38 -11.75 -13.95
CA ILE A 393 -19.43 -12.57 -12.73
C ILE A 393 -20.30 -11.93 -11.65
N THR A 394 -20.31 -10.60 -11.57
CA THR A 394 -21.19 -9.86 -10.66
C THR A 394 -22.65 -10.06 -11.06
N ASP A 395 -22.98 -9.94 -12.35
CA ASP A 395 -24.30 -10.25 -12.89
C ASP A 395 -24.70 -11.70 -12.64
N TYR A 396 -23.76 -12.64 -12.82
CA TYR A 396 -24.03 -14.07 -12.60
C TYR A 396 -24.47 -14.39 -11.15
N PHE A 397 -23.88 -13.74 -10.14
CA PHE A 397 -24.22 -14.01 -8.73
C PHE A 397 -25.27 -13.05 -8.14
N HIS A 398 -25.32 -11.79 -8.56
CA HIS A 398 -26.19 -10.76 -7.98
C HIS A 398 -27.37 -10.37 -8.87
N GLY A 399 -27.34 -10.71 -10.17
CA GLY A 399 -28.42 -10.47 -11.14
C GLY A 399 -28.57 -9.03 -11.63
N ASP A 400 -27.83 -8.08 -11.06
CA ASP A 400 -27.85 -6.66 -11.44
C ASP A 400 -26.53 -5.98 -11.05
N ALA A 401 -25.55 -6.02 -11.96
CA ALA A 401 -24.25 -5.38 -11.78
C ALA A 401 -24.34 -3.85 -11.77
N ALA A 402 -25.40 -3.25 -12.31
CA ALA A 402 -25.55 -1.79 -12.34
C ALA A 402 -25.62 -1.20 -10.92
N LYS A 403 -26.11 -1.96 -9.94
CA LYS A 403 -26.14 -1.55 -8.53
C LYS A 403 -24.77 -1.61 -7.84
N GLU A 404 -23.83 -2.36 -8.41
CA GLU A 404 -22.49 -2.57 -7.85
C GLU A 404 -21.41 -1.83 -8.68
N GLU A 405 -21.80 -1.04 -9.68
CA GLU A 405 -20.87 -0.31 -10.59
C GLU A 405 -19.91 0.63 -9.84
N ALA A 406 -20.32 1.16 -8.69
CA ALA A 406 -19.46 2.00 -7.86
C ALA A 406 -18.27 1.24 -7.23
N HIS A 407 -18.37 -0.08 -7.09
CA HIS A 407 -17.34 -0.92 -6.52
C HIS A 407 -17.19 -2.24 -7.31
N PRO A 408 -16.56 -2.21 -8.50
CA PRO A 408 -16.49 -3.36 -9.40
C PRO A 408 -15.94 -4.63 -8.73
N LEU A 409 -15.00 -4.48 -7.78
CA LEU A 409 -14.33 -5.59 -7.11
C LEU A 409 -15.04 -6.06 -5.82
N ARG A 410 -16.21 -5.48 -5.48
CA ARG A 410 -16.95 -5.79 -4.23
C ARG A 410 -17.26 -7.27 -4.09
N ILE A 411 -17.61 -7.95 -5.18
CA ILE A 411 -17.89 -9.38 -5.17
C ILE A 411 -16.71 -10.19 -4.63
N PHE A 412 -15.48 -9.85 -5.03
CA PHE A 412 -14.28 -10.54 -4.54
C PHE A 412 -14.04 -10.25 -3.06
N MET A 413 -14.31 -9.03 -2.59
CA MET A 413 -14.18 -8.67 -1.17
C MET A 413 -15.10 -9.51 -0.29
N VAL A 414 -16.38 -9.63 -0.67
CA VAL A 414 -17.36 -10.45 0.07
C VAL A 414 -16.90 -11.90 0.14
N VAL A 415 -16.41 -12.47 -0.97
CA VAL A 415 -15.96 -13.86 -0.98
C VAL A 415 -14.67 -14.04 -0.18
N ARG A 416 -13.68 -13.14 -0.28
CA ARG A 416 -12.46 -13.16 0.54
C ARG A 416 -12.78 -13.16 2.04
N ASP A 417 -13.68 -12.29 2.46
CA ASP A 417 -14.06 -12.15 3.87
C ASP A 417 -14.78 -13.41 4.36
N PHE A 418 -15.65 -13.97 3.52
CA PHE A 418 -16.28 -15.26 3.78
C PHE A 418 -15.25 -16.40 3.90
N LEU A 419 -14.27 -16.49 2.99
CA LEU A 419 -13.22 -17.51 3.03
C LEU A 419 -12.39 -17.42 4.31
N SER A 420 -12.15 -16.21 4.82
CA SER A 420 -11.46 -16.01 6.09
C SER A 420 -12.26 -16.56 7.27
N MET A 421 -13.59 -16.40 7.26
CA MET A 421 -14.48 -17.02 8.25
C MET A 421 -14.55 -18.54 8.10
N LEU A 422 -14.63 -19.03 6.86
CA LEU A 422 -14.64 -20.46 6.56
C LEU A 422 -13.37 -21.13 7.10
N ASP A 423 -12.20 -20.55 6.86
CA ASP A 423 -10.92 -21.05 7.35
C ASP A 423 -10.89 -21.15 8.89
N HIS A 424 -11.50 -20.17 9.57
CA HIS A 424 -11.63 -20.20 11.03
C HIS A 424 -12.50 -21.37 11.50
N VAL A 425 -13.70 -21.50 10.93
CA VAL A 425 -14.66 -22.55 11.28
C VAL A 425 -14.13 -23.94 10.94
N CYS A 426 -13.45 -24.10 9.81
CA CYS A 426 -12.77 -25.34 9.43
C CYS A 426 -11.75 -25.80 10.48
N ARG A 427 -10.97 -24.88 11.05
CA ARG A 427 -10.04 -25.19 12.15
C ARG A 427 -10.78 -25.59 13.43
N GLU A 428 -11.90 -24.93 13.76
CA GLU A 428 -12.73 -25.28 14.91
C GLU A 428 -13.35 -26.68 14.76
N VAL A 429 -13.95 -26.96 13.61
CA VAL A 429 -14.55 -28.28 13.32
C VAL A 429 -13.49 -29.39 13.35
N GLY A 430 -12.29 -29.14 12.81
CA GLY A 430 -11.17 -30.08 12.89
C GLY A 430 -10.77 -30.41 14.33
N ARG A 431 -10.67 -29.40 15.21
CA ARG A 431 -10.41 -29.62 16.64
C ARG A 431 -11.52 -30.42 17.32
N MET A 432 -12.79 -30.10 17.04
CA MET A 432 -13.94 -30.82 17.60
C MET A 432 -13.99 -32.29 17.17
N GLN A 433 -13.58 -32.61 15.94
CA GLN A 433 -13.50 -33.98 15.45
C GLN A 433 -12.36 -34.75 16.13
N GLN A 434 -11.19 -34.12 16.32
CA GLN A 434 -10.08 -34.71 17.07
C GLN A 434 -10.46 -34.99 18.53
N ASP A 435 -11.06 -34.03 19.23
CA ASP A 435 -11.50 -34.18 20.63
C ASP A 435 -12.53 -35.30 20.79
N ARG A 436 -13.49 -35.42 19.86
CA ARG A 436 -14.46 -36.53 19.84
C ARG A 436 -13.80 -37.89 19.61
N THR A 437 -12.71 -37.94 18.84
CA THR A 437 -11.97 -39.17 18.54
C THR A 437 -11.12 -39.60 19.75
N VAL A 438 -10.54 -38.63 20.47
CA VAL A 438 -9.78 -38.85 21.71
C VAL A 438 -10.71 -39.28 22.86
N VAL A 439 -11.86 -38.63 23.03
CA VAL A 439 -12.86 -38.98 24.07
C VAL A 439 -13.60 -40.28 23.74
N GLY A 440 -13.83 -40.59 22.46
CA GLY A 440 -14.43 -41.85 21.99
C GLY A 440 -13.55 -43.08 22.25
N SER A 441 -12.24 -42.91 22.44
CA SER A 441 -11.32 -43.98 22.86
C SER A 441 -11.39 -44.26 24.38
N ALA A 442 -11.88 -43.31 25.19
CA ALA A 442 -11.94 -43.41 26.65
C ALA A 442 -13.27 -43.94 27.20
N ARG A 443 -14.28 -44.24 26.36
CA ARG A 443 -15.57 -44.80 26.79
C ARG A 443 -16.04 -45.93 25.89
N SER A 444 -15.34 -47.07 25.96
CA SER A 444 -15.99 -48.37 25.77
C SER A 444 -16.87 -48.65 26.99
N PHE A 445 -18.08 -48.11 26.99
CA PHE A 445 -19.13 -48.65 27.85
C PHE A 445 -19.62 -49.94 27.19
N ARG A 446 -19.18 -51.08 27.75
CA ARG A 446 -19.85 -52.36 27.53
C ARG A 446 -21.33 -52.17 27.88
N VAL A 447 -22.20 -52.23 26.87
CA VAL A 447 -23.62 -52.49 27.09
C VAL A 447 -23.70 -53.94 27.60
N SER A 448 -24.04 -54.10 28.87
CA SER A 448 -24.30 -55.42 29.44
C SER A 448 -25.67 -55.88 28.98
N THR A 449 -25.69 -57.00 28.26
CA THR A 449 -26.90 -57.70 27.81
C THR A 449 -27.52 -58.45 28.99
N THR A 450 -28.50 -57.85 29.68
CA THR A 450 -29.53 -58.58 30.45
C THR A 450 -30.57 -57.63 31.06
N ALA A 451 -31.74 -57.50 30.42
CA ALA A 451 -33.03 -57.35 31.11
C ALA A 451 -34.19 -57.52 30.09
N PRO A 452 -35.34 -58.10 30.48
CA PRO A 452 -36.30 -58.69 29.56
C PRO A 452 -37.32 -57.68 28.99
N LEU A 453 -37.86 -58.02 27.82
CA LEU A 453 -38.90 -57.30 27.09
C LEU A 453 -40.22 -57.25 27.89
N PRO A 454 -40.95 -56.10 27.93
CA PRO A 454 -42.33 -56.09 28.40
C PRO A 454 -43.26 -56.61 27.30
N VAL A 455 -44.04 -57.61 27.67
CA VAL A 455 -45.13 -58.21 26.91
C VAL A 455 -46.23 -57.17 26.65
N LEU A 456 -46.61 -57.01 25.38
CA LEU A 456 -47.84 -56.33 24.97
C LEU A 456 -49.04 -57.16 25.42
N SER A 457 -49.81 -56.65 26.40
CA SER A 457 -51.18 -57.10 26.63
C SER A 457 -52.11 -56.24 25.76
N LEU A 458 -52.61 -56.85 24.68
CA LEU A 458 -53.93 -56.55 24.17
C LEU A 458 -54.96 -57.15 25.14
N TYR A 459 -56.00 -56.39 25.49
CA TYR A 459 -57.42 -56.74 25.50
C TYR A 459 -58.19 -55.80 26.44
N GLY A 460 -59.34 -55.30 25.97
CA GLY A 460 -60.39 -54.70 26.80
C GLY A 460 -60.94 -53.41 26.21
#